data_AF-U1Q269-F1
#
_entry.id   AF-U1Q269-F1
#
_cell.length_a   1.000
_cell.length_b   1.000
_cell.length_c   1.000
_cell.angle_alpha   90.00
_cell.angle_beta   90.00
_cell.angle_gamma   90.00
#
_symmetry.space_group_name_H-M   'P 1'
#
loop_
_entity.id
_entity.type
_entity.pdbx_description
1 polymer ?
#
loop_
_entity_poly.entity_id
_entity_poly.type
_entity_poly.pdbx_seq_one_letter_code
_entity_poly.pdbx_strand_id
1 'polypeptide(L)'
;EAGARIIHSCGFDSIPTDIGTLLVQSFGMETYDTPCDIVRVYLEESRGGVSGGTLASFAEVFQAASEDPLVQQTLRNPYSLAPQGERDGVDPGAQTSVKNDPLRAEWTAPSPMAMINERVVRRSNALLGYPWGSEFECTEVMPMGDGVSGLLQAGAISAGLGLATAGLSFGPTRQGLRQFVFPDPGEGPSREMIEEGYFTVRVFRPWDRQLWVIRCRE
;
A
#
# COMPACT_ATOMS: atom_id res chain seq x y z
N GLU A 1 7.88 35.05 -6.01
CA GLU A 1 7.43 33.67 -5.73
C GLU A 1 8.34 33.04 -4.68
N ALA A 2 7.78 32.37 -3.68
CA ALA A 2 8.53 31.91 -2.49
C ALA A 2 9.46 30.69 -2.72
N GLY A 3 9.65 30.23 -3.96
CA GLY A 3 10.50 29.07 -4.28
C GLY A 3 10.04 27.74 -3.65
N ALA A 4 8.82 27.69 -3.09
CA ALA A 4 8.30 26.52 -2.40
C ALA A 4 8.05 25.37 -3.39
N ARG A 5 8.47 24.16 -3.00
CA ARG A 5 8.24 22.92 -3.75
C ARG A 5 7.33 22.02 -2.93
N ILE A 6 6.30 21.46 -3.56
CA ILE A 6 5.42 20.47 -2.95
C ILE A 6 5.95 19.09 -3.33
N ILE A 7 6.23 18.26 -2.33
CA ILE A 7 6.63 16.86 -2.51
C ILE A 7 5.44 16.01 -2.08
N HIS A 8 4.94 15.18 -2.99
CA HIS A 8 3.83 14.27 -2.70
C HIS A 8 4.36 12.93 -2.21
N SER A 9 3.54 12.19 -1.47
CA SER A 9 3.86 10.84 -0.96
C SER A 9 5.15 10.74 -0.12
N CYS A 10 5.54 11.83 0.56
CA CYS A 10 6.67 11.84 1.50
C CYS A 10 6.25 11.45 2.94
N GLY A 11 5.08 10.84 3.09
CA GLY A 11 4.56 10.39 4.39
C GLY A 11 5.15 9.04 4.80
N PHE A 12 4.96 8.71 6.07
CA PHE A 12 5.47 7.48 6.70
C PHE A 12 5.00 6.20 6.01
N ASP A 13 3.76 6.16 5.49
CA ASP A 13 3.16 4.93 4.96
C ASP A 13 3.83 4.38 3.69
N SER A 14 4.26 5.26 2.77
CA SER A 14 4.82 4.83 1.47
C SER A 14 6.34 4.68 1.48
N ILE A 15 7.03 5.33 2.42
CA ILE A 15 8.51 5.34 2.48
C ILE A 15 9.08 3.91 2.62
N PRO A 16 8.59 3.05 3.53
CA PRO A 16 9.21 1.75 3.75
C PRO A 16 8.97 0.77 2.62
N THR A 17 7.82 0.83 1.94
CA THR A 17 7.57 0.02 0.74
C THR A 17 8.47 0.47 -0.42
N ASP A 18 8.62 1.77 -0.66
CA ASP A 18 9.43 2.32 -1.76
C ASP A 18 10.94 2.10 -1.53
N ILE A 19 11.46 2.53 -0.37
CA ILE A 19 12.87 2.33 -0.02
C ILE A 19 13.19 0.84 0.16
N GLY A 20 12.28 0.06 0.77
CA GLY A 20 12.49 -1.38 0.93
C GLY A 20 12.58 -2.12 -0.40
N THR A 21 11.76 -1.72 -1.37
CA THR A 21 11.87 -2.23 -2.74
C THR A 21 13.21 -1.85 -3.37
N LEU A 22 13.63 -0.58 -3.25
CA LEU A 22 14.92 -0.13 -3.76
C LEU A 22 16.08 -0.93 -3.15
N LEU A 23 16.07 -1.19 -1.85
CA LEU A 23 17.13 -1.96 -1.17
C LEU A 23 17.22 -3.39 -1.69
N VAL A 24 16.08 -4.08 -1.85
CA VAL A 24 16.06 -5.44 -2.40
C VAL A 24 16.53 -5.47 -3.85
N GLN A 25 16.13 -4.48 -4.65
CA GLN A 25 16.57 -4.39 -6.03
C GLN A 25 18.06 -4.10 -6.16
N SER A 26 18.60 -3.17 -5.37
CA SER A 26 20.04 -2.88 -5.31
C SER A 26 20.83 -4.12 -4.90
N PHE A 27 20.38 -4.85 -3.87
CA PHE A 27 21.01 -6.10 -3.45
C PHE A 27 20.99 -7.17 -4.56
N GLY A 28 19.85 -7.31 -5.26
CA GLY A 28 19.70 -8.20 -6.40
C GLY A 28 20.72 -7.92 -7.50
N MET A 29 20.83 -6.64 -7.88
CA MET A 29 21.82 -6.19 -8.86
C MET A 29 23.26 -6.42 -8.40
N GLU A 30 23.62 -6.05 -7.17
CA GLU A 30 24.99 -6.18 -6.66
C GLU A 30 25.44 -7.63 -6.50
N THR A 31 24.54 -8.52 -6.10
CA THR A 31 24.88 -9.91 -5.76
C THR A 31 24.73 -10.86 -6.95
N TYR A 32 23.77 -10.58 -7.85
CA TYR A 32 23.35 -11.52 -8.90
C TYR A 32 23.35 -10.91 -10.30
N ASP A 33 23.73 -9.63 -10.45
CA ASP A 33 23.74 -8.91 -11.73
C ASP A 33 22.37 -8.88 -12.44
N THR A 34 21.29 -9.01 -11.66
CA THR A 34 19.90 -9.01 -12.17
C THR A 34 18.93 -8.48 -11.13
N PRO A 35 17.92 -7.66 -11.52
CA PRO A 35 16.87 -7.24 -10.61
C PRO A 35 15.92 -8.41 -10.31
N CYS A 36 15.02 -8.20 -9.34
CA CYS A 36 13.91 -9.08 -9.05
C CYS A 36 12.72 -8.73 -9.95
N ASP A 37 12.10 -9.75 -10.56
CA ASP A 37 10.85 -9.56 -11.33
C ASP A 37 9.66 -9.24 -10.42
N ILE A 38 9.67 -9.80 -9.20
CA ILE A 38 8.59 -9.64 -8.23
C ILE A 38 9.18 -9.29 -6.87
N VAL A 39 8.60 -8.27 -6.24
CA VAL A 39 8.83 -7.93 -4.84
C VAL A 39 7.51 -8.07 -4.07
N ARG A 40 7.51 -8.90 -3.03
CA ARG A 40 6.39 -9.04 -2.10
C ARG A 40 6.68 -8.28 -0.82
N VAL A 41 5.78 -7.38 -0.44
CA VAL A 41 5.84 -6.57 0.77
C VAL A 41 4.79 -7.11 1.75
N TYR A 42 5.24 -7.64 2.89
CA TYR A 42 4.36 -8.17 3.93
C TYR A 42 4.24 -7.18 5.08
N LEU A 43 3.04 -6.68 5.35
CA LEU A 43 2.70 -5.89 6.53
C LEU A 43 2.36 -6.84 7.69
N GLU A 44 3.37 -7.26 8.47
CA GLU A 44 3.21 -8.32 9.50
C GLU A 44 2.65 -7.82 10.82
N GLU A 45 3.30 -6.82 11.39
CA GLU A 45 2.91 -6.20 12.65
C GLU A 45 2.70 -4.73 12.35
N SER A 46 1.59 -4.17 12.80
CA SER A 46 1.34 -2.73 12.76
C SER A 46 0.78 -2.32 14.11
N ARG A 47 1.44 -1.37 14.77
CA ARG A 47 0.92 -0.67 15.95
C ARG A 47 0.91 0.80 15.63
N GLY A 48 -0.20 1.47 15.93
CA GLY A 48 -0.43 2.86 15.57
C GLY A 48 -1.91 3.14 15.37
N GLY A 49 -2.24 4.41 15.20
CA GLY A 49 -3.61 4.86 14.91
C GLY A 49 -3.65 5.58 13.56
N VAL A 50 -4.78 5.48 12.86
CA VAL A 50 -4.99 6.27 11.65
C VAL A 50 -5.32 7.70 12.06
N SER A 51 -4.60 8.69 11.54
CA SER A 51 -4.90 10.09 11.81
C SER A 51 -6.26 10.49 11.23
N GLY A 52 -6.95 11.45 11.87
CA GLY A 52 -8.18 12.03 11.30
C GLY A 52 -7.94 12.61 9.90
N GLY A 53 -6.73 13.15 9.65
CA GLY A 53 -6.31 13.63 8.33
C GLY A 53 -6.23 12.54 7.26
N THR A 54 -5.76 11.34 7.62
CA THR A 54 -5.71 10.19 6.70
C THR A 54 -7.13 9.73 6.34
N LEU A 55 -8.01 9.58 7.34
CA LEU A 55 -9.41 9.19 7.11
C LEU A 55 -10.18 10.23 6.29
N ALA A 56 -10.00 11.52 6.58
CA ALA A 56 -10.57 12.61 5.80
C ALA A 56 -10.10 12.56 4.34
N SER A 57 -8.80 12.36 4.12
CA SER A 57 -8.21 12.23 2.77
C SER A 57 -8.82 11.06 2.00
N PHE A 58 -8.95 9.88 2.62
CA PHE A 58 -9.64 8.75 2.00
C PHE A 58 -11.08 9.09 1.63
N ALA A 59 -11.84 9.71 2.54
CA ALA A 59 -13.21 10.06 2.24
C ALA A 59 -13.32 11.09 1.10
N GLU A 60 -12.39 12.03 0.98
CA GLU A 60 -12.32 12.97 -0.15
C GLU A 60 -12.04 12.24 -1.46
N VAL A 61 -11.11 11.27 -1.46
CA VAL A 61 -10.85 10.41 -2.63
C VAL A 61 -12.11 9.64 -3.05
N PHE A 62 -12.84 9.06 -2.10
CA PHE A 62 -14.09 8.36 -2.39
C PHE A 62 -15.21 9.29 -2.86
N GLN A 63 -15.26 10.51 -2.32
CA GLN A 63 -16.20 11.53 -2.79
C GLN A 63 -15.92 11.92 -4.24
N ALA A 64 -14.67 12.28 -4.55
CA ALA A 64 -14.25 12.63 -5.90
C ALA A 64 -14.50 11.47 -6.88
N ALA A 65 -14.22 10.23 -6.48
CA ALA A 65 -14.48 9.05 -7.31
C ALA A 65 -15.97 8.78 -7.56
N SER A 66 -16.86 9.23 -6.66
CA SER A 66 -18.31 9.10 -6.83
C SER A 66 -18.91 10.16 -7.76
N GLU A 67 -18.21 11.28 -7.94
CA GLU A 67 -18.67 12.44 -8.71
C GLU A 67 -17.98 12.53 -10.09
N ASP A 68 -16.76 12.00 -10.24
CA ASP A 68 -15.94 12.10 -11.44
C ASP A 68 -15.49 10.73 -11.99
N PRO A 69 -15.98 10.32 -13.19
CA PRO A 69 -15.54 9.10 -13.86
C PRO A 69 -14.03 9.04 -14.15
N LEU A 70 -13.38 10.19 -14.37
CA LEU A 70 -11.93 10.27 -14.61
C LEU A 70 -11.16 9.88 -13.33
N VAL A 71 -11.62 10.33 -12.17
CA VAL A 71 -11.05 9.93 -10.87
C VAL A 71 -11.25 8.43 -10.66
N GLN A 72 -12.44 7.91 -10.96
CA GLN A 72 -12.69 6.47 -10.88
C GLN A 72 -11.75 5.67 -11.78
N GLN A 73 -11.54 6.10 -13.03
CA GLN A 73 -10.61 5.45 -13.95
C GLN A 73 -9.16 5.51 -13.44
N THR A 74 -8.77 6.65 -12.88
CA THR A 74 -7.44 6.87 -12.28
C THR A 74 -7.20 5.94 -11.09
N LEU A 75 -8.20 5.73 -10.23
CA LEU A 75 -8.12 4.81 -9.09
C LEU A 75 -8.14 3.33 -9.49
N ARG A 76 -8.66 3.00 -10.69
CA ARG A 76 -8.61 1.64 -11.23
C ARG A 76 -7.29 1.31 -11.92
N ASN A 77 -6.60 2.30 -12.46
CA ASN A 77 -5.31 2.08 -13.13
C ASN A 77 -4.18 1.85 -12.08
N PRO A 78 -3.49 0.69 -12.08
CA PRO A 78 -2.36 0.40 -11.18
C PRO A 78 -1.12 1.28 -11.42
N TYR A 79 -1.04 1.97 -12.54
CA TYR A 79 0.07 2.83 -12.95
C TYR A 79 -0.30 4.32 -12.97
N SER A 80 -1.41 4.72 -12.35
CA SER A 80 -1.92 6.10 -12.45
C SER A 80 -0.97 7.19 -11.91
N LEU A 81 -0.06 6.84 -11.01
CA LEU A 81 0.98 7.77 -10.52
C LEU A 81 2.23 7.82 -11.40
N ALA A 82 2.39 6.91 -12.35
CA ALA A 82 3.52 6.90 -13.27
C ALA A 82 3.52 8.16 -14.18
N PRO A 83 4.71 8.54 -14.70
CA PRO A 83 4.84 9.66 -15.64
C PRO A 83 3.86 9.56 -16.83
N GLN A 84 3.55 10.69 -17.45
CA GLN A 84 2.68 10.70 -18.62
C GLN A 84 3.32 9.88 -19.75
N GLY A 85 2.55 8.96 -20.33
CA GLY A 85 3.03 8.01 -21.34
C GLY A 85 3.51 6.67 -20.77
N GLU A 86 3.65 6.56 -19.45
CA GLU A 86 4.19 5.39 -18.74
C GLU A 86 3.13 4.75 -17.82
N ARG A 87 1.84 4.92 -18.14
CA ARG A 87 0.70 4.55 -17.28
C ARG A 87 0.06 3.21 -17.64
N ASP A 88 0.83 2.35 -18.29
CA ASP A 88 0.43 1.02 -18.73
C ASP A 88 1.48 -0.01 -18.30
N GLY A 89 1.06 -1.25 -18.08
CA GLY A 89 1.97 -2.35 -17.72
C GLY A 89 1.21 -3.62 -17.34
N VAL A 90 1.97 -4.63 -16.90
CA VAL A 90 1.46 -6.01 -16.67
C VAL A 90 0.97 -6.25 -15.24
N ASP A 91 1.38 -5.41 -14.30
CA ASP A 91 1.05 -5.59 -12.88
C ASP A 91 -0.47 -5.40 -12.66
N PRO A 92 -1.16 -6.40 -12.09
CA PRO A 92 -2.62 -6.37 -11.90
C PRO A 92 -3.07 -5.35 -10.85
N GLY A 93 -2.15 -4.77 -10.07
CA GLY A 93 -2.43 -3.88 -8.96
C GLY A 93 -2.75 -4.61 -7.65
N ALA A 94 -3.15 -3.82 -6.66
CA ALA A 94 -3.31 -4.26 -5.29
C ALA A 94 -4.25 -5.46 -5.14
N GLN A 95 -3.90 -6.37 -4.25
CA GLN A 95 -4.77 -7.49 -3.88
C GLN A 95 -6.08 -6.98 -3.27
N THR A 96 -7.22 -7.43 -3.79
CA THR A 96 -8.57 -7.01 -3.34
C THR A 96 -9.35 -8.11 -2.62
N SER A 97 -8.83 -9.34 -2.59
CA SER A 97 -9.48 -10.51 -1.99
C SER A 97 -8.46 -11.40 -1.29
N VAL A 98 -8.94 -12.39 -0.53
CA VAL A 98 -8.09 -13.39 0.11
C VAL A 98 -7.34 -14.20 -0.94
N LYS A 99 -6.03 -14.38 -0.75
CA LYS A 99 -5.20 -15.25 -1.58
C LYS A 99 -4.37 -16.17 -0.70
N ASN A 100 -4.00 -17.34 -1.22
CA ASN A 100 -2.93 -18.13 -0.65
C ASN A 100 -1.63 -17.71 -1.35
N ASP A 101 -0.67 -17.20 -0.59
CA ASP A 101 0.59 -16.71 -1.12
C ASP A 101 1.59 -17.88 -1.25
N PRO A 102 2.00 -18.26 -2.47
CA PRO A 102 2.90 -19.38 -2.67
C PRO A 102 4.31 -19.13 -2.14
N LEU A 103 4.71 -17.87 -1.92
CA LEU A 103 6.05 -17.52 -1.46
C LEU A 103 6.25 -17.91 0.02
N ARG A 104 5.19 -17.83 0.82
CA ARG A 104 5.18 -18.18 2.26
C ARG A 104 4.31 -19.38 2.61
N ALA A 105 3.50 -19.88 1.68
CA ALA A 105 2.48 -20.90 1.92
C ALA A 105 1.47 -20.49 3.02
N GLU A 106 1.13 -19.21 3.08
CA GLU A 106 0.24 -18.60 4.07
C GLU A 106 -0.93 -17.89 3.37
N TRP A 107 -2.04 -17.67 4.09
CA TRP A 107 -3.13 -16.83 3.62
C TRP A 107 -2.76 -15.36 3.76
N THR A 108 -3.17 -14.55 2.79
CA THR A 108 -2.96 -13.10 2.80
C THR A 108 -4.28 -12.35 2.60
N ALA A 109 -4.37 -11.19 3.24
CA ALA A 109 -5.45 -10.22 3.04
C ALA A 109 -4.93 -8.97 2.30
N PRO A 110 -5.83 -8.19 1.67
CA PRO A 110 -5.52 -6.85 1.17
C PRO A 110 -4.89 -5.96 2.25
N SER A 111 -3.82 -5.23 1.91
CA SER A 111 -3.34 -4.12 2.73
C SER A 111 -4.14 -2.83 2.41
N PRO A 112 -4.57 -2.04 3.42
CA PRO A 112 -5.28 -0.78 3.20
C PRO A 112 -4.52 0.23 2.34
N MET A 113 -3.17 0.23 2.43
CA MET A 113 -2.31 1.19 1.74
C MET A 113 -1.70 0.67 0.44
N ALA A 114 -1.88 -0.62 0.11
CA ALA A 114 -1.33 -1.23 -1.10
C ALA A 114 -1.65 -0.45 -2.38
N MET A 115 -2.89 0.05 -2.50
CA MET A 115 -3.31 0.86 -3.63
C MET A 115 -2.46 2.13 -3.83
N ILE A 116 -1.93 2.72 -2.77
CA ILE A 116 -1.09 3.92 -2.87
C ILE A 116 0.37 3.50 -2.99
N ASN A 117 0.82 2.60 -2.11
CA ASN A 117 2.22 2.22 -1.98
C ASN A 117 2.75 1.54 -3.25
N GLU A 118 2.02 0.59 -3.83
CA GLU A 118 2.47 -0.08 -5.05
C GLU A 118 2.55 0.90 -6.24
N ARG A 119 1.63 1.88 -6.32
CA ARG A 119 1.66 2.93 -7.35
C ARG A 119 2.87 3.85 -7.19
N VAL A 120 3.26 4.16 -5.96
CA VAL A 120 4.48 4.92 -5.67
C VAL A 120 5.70 4.15 -6.17
N VAL A 121 5.80 2.85 -5.87
CA VAL A 121 6.90 2.00 -6.35
C VAL A 121 6.96 1.95 -7.88
N ARG A 122 5.84 1.74 -8.55
CA ARG A 122 5.78 1.75 -10.03
C ARG A 122 6.21 3.09 -10.61
N ARG A 123 5.80 4.20 -10.01
CA ARG A 123 6.24 5.55 -10.37
C ARG A 123 7.75 5.70 -10.18
N SER A 124 8.31 5.20 -9.08
CA SER A 124 9.76 5.23 -8.81
C SER A 124 10.53 4.45 -9.89
N ASN A 125 10.07 3.25 -10.26
CA ASN A 125 10.68 2.46 -11.34
C ASN A 125 10.67 3.21 -12.68
N ALA A 126 9.53 3.80 -13.06
CA ALA A 126 9.40 4.56 -14.30
C ALA A 126 10.27 5.83 -14.31
N LEU A 127 10.34 6.57 -13.19
CA LEU A 127 11.18 7.78 -13.09
C LEU A 127 12.68 7.48 -13.16
N LEU A 128 13.09 6.28 -12.76
CA LEU A 128 14.48 5.83 -12.84
C LEU A 128 14.83 5.22 -14.20
N GLY A 129 13.90 5.17 -15.15
CA GLY A 129 14.11 4.59 -16.47
C GLY A 129 14.03 3.07 -16.51
N TYR A 130 13.15 2.48 -15.69
CA TYR A 130 12.90 1.04 -15.60
C TYR A 130 14.13 0.17 -15.28
N PRO A 131 14.93 0.51 -14.25
CA PRO A 131 16.08 -0.33 -13.85
C PRO A 131 15.67 -1.74 -13.41
N TRP A 132 14.40 -1.94 -13.03
CA TRP A 132 13.86 -3.23 -12.60
C TRP A 132 13.06 -3.93 -13.70
N GLY A 133 12.99 -3.34 -14.91
CA GLY A 133 12.16 -3.81 -16.01
C GLY A 133 10.74 -3.22 -15.99
N SER A 134 10.10 -3.18 -17.16
CA SER A 134 8.71 -2.73 -17.30
C SER A 134 7.69 -3.77 -16.82
N GLU A 135 8.13 -5.02 -16.67
CA GLU A 135 7.32 -6.14 -16.18
C GLU A 135 7.45 -6.36 -14.66
N PHE A 136 8.18 -5.49 -13.96
CA PHE A 136 8.36 -5.58 -12.51
C PHE A 136 7.03 -5.45 -11.76
N GLU A 137 6.79 -6.38 -10.84
CA GLU A 137 5.61 -6.38 -9.96
C GLU A 137 6.00 -6.09 -8.50
N CYS A 138 5.26 -5.19 -7.86
CA CYS A 138 5.34 -4.96 -6.42
C CYS A 138 3.96 -5.18 -5.82
N THR A 139 3.83 -6.14 -4.90
CA THR A 139 2.56 -6.43 -4.23
C THR A 139 2.69 -6.29 -2.72
N GLU A 140 1.82 -5.50 -2.12
CA GLU A 140 1.73 -5.33 -0.67
C GLU A 140 0.53 -6.09 -0.09
N VAL A 141 0.77 -6.92 0.92
CA VAL A 141 -0.23 -7.81 1.52
C VAL A 141 -0.05 -7.93 3.02
N MET A 142 -1.13 -8.29 3.73
CA MET A 142 -1.08 -8.65 5.14
C MET A 142 -1.06 -10.17 5.29
N PRO A 143 0.00 -10.81 5.80
CA PRO A 143 0.01 -12.23 6.07
C PRO A 143 -0.86 -12.57 7.29
N MET A 144 -1.67 -13.62 7.17
CA MET A 144 -2.64 -14.06 8.17
C MET A 144 -2.30 -15.45 8.74
N GLY A 145 -1.17 -16.02 8.34
CA GLY A 145 -0.74 -17.36 8.71
C GLY A 145 -1.37 -18.45 7.84
N ASP A 146 -1.05 -19.69 8.16
CA ASP A 146 -1.48 -20.88 7.42
C ASP A 146 -2.81 -21.46 7.94
N GLY A 147 -3.26 -22.52 7.26
CA GLY A 147 -4.42 -23.31 7.68
C GLY A 147 -5.77 -22.56 7.65
N VAL A 148 -6.77 -23.15 8.31
CA VAL A 148 -8.14 -22.59 8.33
C VAL A 148 -8.22 -21.30 9.14
N SER A 149 -7.41 -21.17 10.19
CA SER A 149 -7.37 -19.95 11.01
C SER A 149 -6.93 -18.75 10.18
N GLY A 150 -5.85 -18.88 9.39
CA GLY A 150 -5.38 -17.80 8.52
C GLY A 150 -6.39 -17.45 7.43
N LEU A 151 -7.09 -18.45 6.86
CA LEU A 151 -8.15 -18.20 5.88
C LEU A 151 -9.30 -17.37 6.48
N LEU A 152 -9.76 -17.72 7.70
CA LEU A 152 -10.84 -17.00 8.37
C LEU A 152 -10.42 -15.57 8.74
N GLN A 153 -9.20 -15.38 9.24
CA GLN A 153 -8.67 -14.05 9.55
C GLN A 153 -8.54 -13.19 8.28
N ALA A 154 -7.97 -13.75 7.21
CA ALA A 154 -7.88 -13.07 5.93
C ALA A 154 -9.25 -12.69 5.37
N GLY A 155 -10.22 -13.59 5.49
CA GLY A 155 -11.61 -13.36 5.11
C GLY A 155 -12.25 -12.23 5.90
N ALA A 156 -12.07 -12.21 7.22
CA ALA A 156 -12.59 -11.17 8.09
C ALA A 156 -12.01 -9.78 7.75
N ILE A 157 -10.70 -9.68 7.55
CA ILE A 157 -10.03 -8.43 7.14
C ILE A 157 -10.53 -7.98 5.76
N SER A 158 -10.56 -8.89 4.78
CA SER A 158 -11.03 -8.58 3.43
C SER A 158 -12.49 -8.10 3.42
N ALA A 159 -13.36 -8.75 4.20
CA ALA A 159 -14.75 -8.35 4.35
C ALA A 159 -14.88 -6.98 5.03
N GLY A 160 -14.10 -6.73 6.10
CA GLY A 160 -14.07 -5.44 6.79
C GLY A 160 -13.64 -4.30 5.86
N LEU A 161 -12.59 -4.48 5.07
CA LEU A 161 -12.14 -3.51 4.08
C LEU A 161 -13.16 -3.30 2.96
N GLY A 162 -13.82 -4.37 2.51
CA GLY A 162 -14.90 -4.29 1.54
C GLY A 162 -16.10 -3.47 2.06
N LEU A 163 -16.50 -3.70 3.31
CA LEU A 163 -17.56 -2.94 3.98
C LEU A 163 -17.18 -1.48 4.19
N ALA A 164 -15.95 -1.19 4.61
CA ALA A 164 -15.44 0.17 4.76
C ALA A 164 -15.45 0.91 3.41
N THR A 165 -14.94 0.27 2.35
CA THR A 165 -14.95 0.78 0.97
C THR A 165 -16.38 1.10 0.51
N ALA A 166 -17.32 0.19 0.72
CA ALA A 166 -18.73 0.39 0.37
C ALA A 166 -19.36 1.54 1.17
N GLY A 167 -19.10 1.61 2.47
CA GLY A 167 -19.58 2.67 3.36
C GLY A 167 -19.05 4.06 2.97
N LEU A 168 -17.79 4.14 2.53
CA LEU A 168 -17.21 5.40 2.04
C LEU A 168 -17.64 5.76 0.62
N SER A 169 -18.01 4.78 -0.20
CA SER A 169 -18.47 5.03 -1.57
C SER A 169 -19.89 5.61 -1.62
N PHE A 170 -20.75 5.25 -0.67
CA PHE A 170 -22.13 5.74 -0.61
C PHE A 170 -22.22 7.07 0.18
N GLY A 171 -22.74 8.12 -0.46
CA GLY A 171 -22.73 9.49 0.07
C GLY A 171 -23.30 9.64 1.49
N PRO A 172 -24.52 9.14 1.78
CA PRO A 172 -25.12 9.23 3.10
C PRO A 172 -24.32 8.53 4.20
N THR A 173 -23.81 7.32 3.95
CA THR A 173 -22.99 6.60 4.92
C THR A 173 -21.63 7.27 5.11
N ARG A 174 -21.00 7.78 4.04
CA ARG A 174 -19.75 8.55 4.11
C ARG A 174 -19.91 9.79 5.00
N GLN A 175 -21.00 10.54 4.85
CA GLN A 175 -21.27 11.71 5.69
C GLN A 175 -21.47 11.31 7.16
N GLY A 176 -22.21 10.22 7.43
CA GLY A 176 -22.36 9.69 8.78
C GLY A 176 -21.03 9.25 9.40
N LEU A 177 -20.18 8.55 8.65
CA LEU A 177 -18.84 8.15 9.10
C LEU A 177 -17.96 9.36 9.44
N ARG A 178 -17.98 10.39 8.57
CA ARG A 178 -17.26 11.65 8.81
C ARG A 178 -17.74 12.38 10.07
N GLN A 179 -19.04 12.37 10.33
CA GLN A 179 -19.63 13.12 11.43
C GLN A 179 -19.56 12.40 12.79
N PHE A 180 -19.60 11.07 12.80
CA PHE A 180 -19.80 10.29 14.03
C PHE A 180 -18.67 9.30 14.36
N VAL A 181 -17.80 8.97 13.39
CA VAL A 181 -16.80 7.91 13.55
C VAL A 181 -15.38 8.43 13.38
N PHE A 182 -15.16 9.37 12.47
CA PHE A 182 -13.81 9.88 12.21
C PHE A 182 -13.35 10.80 13.34
N PRO A 183 -12.06 10.73 13.75
CA PRO A 183 -11.46 11.75 14.60
C PRO A 183 -11.54 13.12 13.93
N ASP A 184 -11.64 14.18 14.73
CA ASP A 184 -11.72 15.52 14.18
C ASP A 184 -10.43 15.89 13.42
N PRO A 185 -10.49 16.75 12.38
CA PRO A 185 -9.30 17.20 11.66
C PRO A 185 -8.30 17.88 12.60
N GLY A 186 -7.14 17.25 12.83
CA GLY A 186 -6.12 17.68 13.79
C GLY A 186 -5.97 16.76 15.00
N GLU A 187 -6.92 15.85 15.21
CA GLU A 187 -6.79 14.72 16.13
C GLU A 187 -6.04 13.58 15.44
N GLY A 188 -4.86 13.28 15.96
CA GLY A 188 -4.03 12.16 15.55
C GLY A 188 -3.92 11.11 16.66
N PRO A 189 -3.24 9.99 16.40
CA PRO A 189 -2.85 9.08 17.45
C PRO A 189 -2.18 9.83 18.61
N SER A 190 -2.41 9.36 19.84
CA SER A 190 -1.76 9.93 21.02
C SER A 190 -0.25 9.86 20.87
N ARG A 191 0.47 10.75 21.56
CA ARG A 191 1.94 10.73 21.54
C ARG A 191 2.51 9.36 21.92
N GLU A 192 1.88 8.66 22.85
CA GLU A 192 2.24 7.28 23.21
C GLU A 192 1.99 6.29 22.06
N MET A 193 0.86 6.39 21.35
CA MET A 193 0.60 5.56 20.16
C MET A 193 1.59 5.81 19.03
N ILE A 194 2.06 7.05 18.87
CA ILE A 194 3.11 7.42 17.92
C ILE A 194 4.46 6.86 18.38
N GLU A 195 4.88 7.11 19.62
CA GLU A 195 6.17 6.65 20.14
C GLU A 195 6.29 5.11 20.20
N GLU A 196 5.17 4.42 20.37
CA GLU A 196 5.06 2.96 20.30
C GLU A 196 4.67 2.45 18.91
N GLY A 197 4.47 3.36 17.95
CA GLY A 197 4.04 3.08 16.60
C GLY A 197 5.14 2.38 15.82
N TYR A 198 4.81 1.27 15.17
CA TYR A 198 5.75 0.58 14.30
C TYR A 198 5.03 -0.25 13.26
N PHE A 199 5.73 -0.51 12.16
CA PHE A 199 5.36 -1.61 11.30
C PHE A 199 6.57 -2.39 10.79
N THR A 200 6.34 -3.67 10.57
CA THR A 200 7.36 -4.58 10.05
C THR A 200 6.99 -4.93 8.62
N VAL A 201 7.83 -4.49 7.68
CA VAL A 201 7.78 -4.92 6.29
C VAL A 201 8.76 -6.06 6.10
N ARG A 202 8.29 -7.15 5.49
CA ARG A 202 9.19 -8.12 4.88
C ARG A 202 9.16 -8.03 3.38
N VAL A 203 10.34 -7.94 2.79
CA VAL A 203 10.51 -7.91 1.34
C VAL A 203 11.08 -9.24 0.90
N PHE A 204 10.38 -9.93 -0.01
CA PHE A 204 10.75 -11.27 -0.46
C PHE A 204 11.16 -11.32 -1.92
N ARG A 205 12.23 -12.08 -2.16
CA ARG A 205 12.72 -12.44 -3.49
C ARG A 205 12.48 -13.93 -3.78
N PRO A 206 11.87 -14.30 -4.92
CA PRO A 206 11.54 -15.70 -5.23
C PRO A 206 12.71 -16.68 -5.34
N TRP A 207 13.89 -16.23 -5.77
CA TRP A 207 14.99 -17.12 -6.21
C TRP A 207 15.79 -17.78 -5.07
N ASP A 208 15.94 -17.12 -3.93
CA ASP A 208 16.79 -17.58 -2.82
C ASP A 208 16.06 -17.66 -1.46
N ARG A 209 14.76 -17.34 -1.43
CA ARG A 209 13.94 -17.21 -0.21
C ARG A 209 14.59 -16.30 0.84
N GLN A 210 15.46 -15.36 0.45
CA GLN A 210 16.00 -14.39 1.39
C GLN A 210 14.92 -13.39 1.80
N LEU A 211 14.93 -13.10 3.10
CA LEU A 211 13.90 -12.35 3.78
C LEU A 211 14.53 -11.11 4.41
N TRP A 212 14.20 -9.95 3.87
CA TRP A 212 14.66 -8.68 4.43
C TRP A 212 13.57 -8.13 5.34
N VAL A 213 13.92 -7.88 6.60
CA VAL A 213 13.01 -7.32 7.59
C VAL A 213 13.34 -5.85 7.78
N ILE A 214 12.41 -4.98 7.40
CA ILE A 214 12.48 -3.55 7.64
C ILE A 214 11.47 -3.23 8.74
N ARG A 215 11.97 -2.90 9.93
CA ARG A 215 11.13 -2.44 11.04
C ARG A 215 11.21 -0.92 11.11
N CYS A 216 10.10 -0.25 10.78
CA CYS A 216 9.97 1.19 10.87
C CYS A 216 9.24 1.56 12.15
N ARG A 217 9.75 2.54 12.88
CA ARG A 217 9.07 3.16 14.03
C ARG A 217 8.64 4.58 13.65
N GLU A 218 7.47 4.98 14.12
CA GLU A 218 6.95 6.35 13.98
C GLU A 218 7.76 7.37 14.79
#